data_AF-A0A6L9KD26-F1
#
_entry.id   AF-A0A6L9KD26-F1
#
_cell.length_a   1.000
_cell.length_b   1.000
_cell.length_c   1.000
_cell.angle_alpha   90.00
_cell.angle_beta   90.00
_cell.angle_gamma   90.00
#
_symmetry.space_group_name_H-M   'P 1'
#
loop_
_entity.id
_entity.type
_entity.pdbx_description
1 polymer ?
#
loop_
_entity_poly.entity_id
_entity_poly.type
_entity_poly.pdbx_seq_one_letter_code
_entity_poly.pdbx_strand_id
1 'polypeptide(L)'
;MKLFITGIGTDVGKTIASAIVTEALEADYWKPIQAGDLENSDTHKVKSKVSNSKSIFHPNAYALNTAASPHLAAEIDRIPIE
;
A
#
# COMPACT_ATOMS: atom_id res chain seq x y z
N MET A 1 9.09 9.45 13.81
CA MET A 1 7.81 8.84 14.26
C MET A 1 7.43 7.75 13.26
N LYS A 2 6.80 6.65 13.68
CA LYS A 2 6.32 5.59 12.78
C LYS A 2 4.83 5.36 13.05
N LEU A 3 4.02 5.37 12.00
CA LEU A 3 2.57 5.16 12.07
C LEU A 3 2.20 3.90 11.27
N PHE A 4 1.27 3.12 11.79
CA PHE A 4 0.74 1.94 11.11
C PHE A 4 -0.77 2.10 10.90
N ILE A 5 -1.21 2.16 9.65
CA ILE A 5 -2.62 2.31 9.29
C ILE A 5 -3.22 0.91 9.11
N THR A 6 -4.10 0.53 10.04
CA THR A 6 -4.80 -0.76 10.04
C THR A 6 -6.31 -0.58 9.85
N GLY A 7 -7.02 -1.64 9.48
CA GLY A 7 -8.48 -1.63 9.35
C GLY A 7 -9.05 -3.04 9.34
N ILE A 8 -10.30 -3.18 9.77
CA ILE A 8 -10.96 -4.48 10.03
C ILE A 8 -11.46 -5.22 8.79
N GLY A 9 -11.34 -4.63 7.61
CA GLY A 9 -11.83 -5.22 6.37
C GLY A 9 -11.17 -4.64 5.12
N THR A 10 -11.53 -5.19 3.97
CA THR A 10 -11.22 -4.62 2.65
C THR A 10 -12.12 -3.42 2.38
N ASP A 11 -11.66 -2.47 1.57
CA ASP A 11 -12.42 -1.27 1.14
C ASP A 11 -12.95 -0.35 2.26
N VAL A 12 -12.52 -0.54 3.51
CA VAL A 12 -12.88 0.33 4.66
C VAL A 12 -12.23 1.73 4.62
N GLY A 13 -11.64 2.15 3.49
CA GLY A 13 -11.03 3.48 3.33
C GLY A 13 -9.56 3.62 3.76
N LYS A 14 -8.83 2.52 4.01
CA LYS A 14 -7.41 2.57 4.44
C LYS A 14 -6.51 3.40 3.51
N THR A 15 -6.71 3.28 2.19
CA THR A 15 -5.91 3.99 1.19
C THR A 15 -6.16 5.50 1.24
N ILE A 16 -7.41 5.92 1.44
CA ILE A 16 -7.77 7.33 1.61
C ILE A 16 -7.21 7.88 2.93
N ALA A 17 -7.39 7.16 4.04
CA ALA A 17 -6.83 7.55 5.33
C ALA A 17 -5.30 7.70 5.26
N SER A 18 -4.63 6.78 4.56
CA SER A 18 -3.19 6.85 4.35
C SER A 18 -2.77 8.09 3.56
N ALA A 19 -3.51 8.47 2.50
CA ALA A 19 -3.23 9.69 1.74
C ALA A 19 -3.37 10.96 2.59
N ILE A 20 -4.43 11.04 3.42
CA ILE A 20 -4.64 12.17 4.33
C ILE A 20 -3.48 12.29 5.33
N VAL A 21 -3.08 11.18 5.95
CA VAL A 21 -1.97 11.16 6.91
C VAL A 21 -0.64 11.50 6.25
N THR A 22 -0.39 10.95 5.05
CA THR A 22 0.83 11.21 4.26
C THR A 22 0.93 12.69 3.90
N GLU A 23 -0.15 13.29 3.42
CA GLU A 23 -0.19 14.72 3.06
C GLU A 23 -0.03 15.62 4.29
N ALA A 24 -0.84 15.41 5.33
CA ALA A 24 -0.88 16.29 6.49
C ALA A 24 0.43 16.29 7.29
N LEU A 25 1.15 15.16 7.28
CA LEU A 25 2.40 15.01 8.03
C LEU A 25 3.65 15.10 7.15
N GLU A 26 3.47 15.30 5.83
CA GLU A 26 4.56 15.22 4.84
C GLU A 26 5.39 13.93 5.01
N ALA A 27 4.73 12.83 5.39
CA ALA A 27 5.37 11.59 5.75
C ALA A 27 5.68 10.76 4.50
N ASP A 28 6.65 9.87 4.61
CA ASP A 28 6.88 8.85 3.59
C ASP A 28 5.79 7.78 3.65
N TYR A 29 5.46 7.20 2.50
CA TYR A 29 4.46 6.15 2.38
C TYR A 29 5.10 4.83 1.96
N TRP A 30 4.71 3.76 2.66
CA TRP A 30 5.12 2.41 2.31
C TRP A 30 3.97 1.42 2.53
N LYS A 31 3.73 0.61 1.50
CA LYS A 31 2.85 -0.55 1.54
C LYS A 31 3.71 -1.80 1.37
N PRO A 32 3.99 -2.57 2.43
CA PRO A 32 4.93 -3.70 2.34
C PRO A 32 4.49 -4.77 1.33
N ILE A 33 3.20 -5.14 1.38
CA ILE A 33 2.63 -6.19 0.53
C ILE A 33 1.46 -5.62 -0.27
N GLN A 34 1.52 -5.79 -1.59
CA GLN A 34 0.44 -5.52 -2.53
C GLN A 34 0.06 -6.84 -3.21
N ALA A 35 -1.23 -7.18 -3.24
CA ALA A 35 -1.76 -8.34 -3.94
C ALA A 35 -2.82 -7.89 -4.95
N GLY A 36 -2.55 -8.14 -6.23
CA GLY A 36 -3.31 -7.60 -7.35
C GLY A 36 -3.11 -6.10 -7.56
N ASP A 37 -3.69 -5.59 -8.64
CA ASP A 37 -3.74 -4.15 -8.96
C ASP A 37 -2.36 -3.46 -9.00
N LEU A 38 -1.33 -4.12 -9.56
CA LEU A 38 0.05 -3.63 -9.50
C LEU A 38 0.25 -2.29 -10.25
N GLU A 39 -0.43 -2.13 -11.38
CA GLU A 39 -0.39 -0.90 -12.21
C GLU A 39 -1.20 0.26 -11.62
N ASN A 40 -2.06 0.00 -10.64
CA ASN A 40 -2.86 1.01 -9.94
C ASN A 40 -2.93 0.71 -8.43
N SER A 41 -1.77 0.35 -7.88
CA SER A 41 -1.65 -0.11 -6.49
C SER A 41 -2.02 0.94 -5.46
N ASP A 42 -2.11 0.54 -4.19
CA ASP A 42 -2.34 1.49 -3.10
C ASP A 42 -1.31 2.65 -3.12
N THR A 43 -0.04 2.35 -3.43
CA THR A 43 1.01 3.38 -3.58
C THR A 43 0.68 4.38 -4.69
N HIS A 44 0.21 3.92 -5.85
CA HIS A 44 -0.20 4.82 -6.95
C HIS A 44 -1.40 5.69 -6.55
N LYS A 45 -2.39 5.09 -5.89
CA LYS A 45 -3.60 5.78 -5.41
C LYS A 45 -3.29 6.83 -4.34
N VAL A 46 -2.39 6.52 -3.41
CA VAL A 46 -1.94 7.49 -2.40
C VAL A 46 -1.13 8.60 -3.08
N LYS A 47 -0.16 8.25 -3.93
CA LYS A 47 0.67 9.22 -4.64
C LYS A 47 -0.13 10.22 -5.48
N SER A 48 -1.20 9.77 -6.15
CA SER A 48 -2.07 10.67 -6.93
C SER A 48 -2.92 11.63 -6.09
N LYS A 49 -2.98 11.45 -4.75
CA LYS A 49 -3.77 12.27 -3.82
C LYS A 49 -2.93 13.14 -2.89
N VAL A 50 -1.61 13.00 -2.94
CA VAL A 50 -0.65 13.74 -2.13
C VAL A 50 -0.04 14.81 -3.02
N SER A 51 -0.07 16.06 -2.56
CA SER A 51 0.35 17.23 -3.34
C SER A 51 1.68 17.84 -2.86
N ASN A 52 2.08 17.51 -1.63
CA ASN A 52 3.35 17.97 -1.10
C ASN A 52 4.55 17.36 -1.85
N SER A 53 5.68 18.06 -1.81
CA SER A 53 6.90 17.69 -2.53
C SER A 53 7.93 16.94 -1.69
N LYS A 54 7.62 16.63 -0.42
CA LYS A 54 8.57 16.03 0.52
C LYS A 54 8.41 14.53 0.66
N SER A 55 7.18 14.03 0.61
CA SER A 55 6.85 12.61 0.78
C SER A 55 7.55 11.73 -0.25
N ILE A 56 8.22 10.69 0.22
CA ILE A 56 8.79 9.62 -0.60
C ILE A 56 7.82 8.42 -0.60
N PHE A 57 7.63 7.82 -1.78
CA PHE A 57 6.79 6.63 -1.96
C PHE A 57 7.67 5.42 -2.20
N HIS A 58 7.77 4.54 -1.22
CA HIS A 58 8.64 3.37 -1.28
C HIS A 58 7.98 2.23 -2.08
N PRO A 59 8.77 1.45 -2.85
CA PRO A 59 8.25 0.28 -3.54
C PRO A 59 7.74 -0.76 -2.56
N ASN A 60 6.80 -1.60 -3.01
CA ASN A 60 6.36 -2.75 -2.23
C ASN A 60 7.55 -3.70 -2.01
N ALA A 61 7.64 -4.32 -0.82
CA ALA A 61 8.57 -5.43 -0.60
C ALA A 61 8.12 -6.68 -1.38
N TYR A 62 6.80 -6.88 -1.45
CA TYR A 62 6.18 -7.94 -2.21
C TYR A 62 5.06 -7.38 -3.07
N ALA A 63 5.19 -7.54 -4.39
CA ALA A 63 4.20 -7.19 -5.39
C ALA A 63 3.69 -8.50 -6.02
N LEU A 64 2.51 -8.94 -5.59
CA LEU A 64 1.89 -10.19 -6.01
C LEU A 64 0.86 -9.88 -7.10
N ASN A 65 0.89 -10.66 -8.19
CA ASN A 65 0.00 -10.52 -9.33
C ASN A 65 -1.44 -10.97 -8.99
N THR A 66 -1.58 -12.01 -8.17
CA THR A 66 -2.89 -12.58 -7.88
C THR A 66 -3.68 -11.69 -6.91
N ALA A 67 -4.89 -11.31 -7.31
CA ALA A 67 -5.83 -10.54 -6.49
C ALA A 67 -6.51 -11.43 -5.44
N ALA A 68 -5.80 -11.70 -4.34
CA ALA A 68 -6.28 -12.51 -3.23
C ALA A 68 -5.71 -12.00 -1.90
N SER A 69 -5.95 -12.72 -0.80
CA SER A 69 -5.20 -12.48 0.44
C SER A 69 -3.70 -12.69 0.19
N PRO A 70 -2.80 -11.96 0.89
CA PRO A 70 -1.36 -12.06 0.69
C PRO A 70 -0.80 -13.49 0.64
N HIS A 71 -1.22 -14.35 1.58
CA HIS A 71 -0.76 -15.74 1.64
C HIS A 71 -1.22 -16.57 0.43
N LEU A 72 -2.50 -16.42 0.03
CA LEU A 72 -3.03 -17.15 -1.11
C LEU A 72 -2.41 -16.64 -2.43
N ALA A 73 -2.23 -15.32 -2.56
CA ALA A 73 -1.57 -14.73 -3.72
C ALA A 73 -0.11 -15.20 -3.83
N ALA A 74 0.62 -15.22 -2.71
CA ALA A 74 1.98 -15.73 -2.61
C ALA A 74 2.09 -17.20 -3.03
N GLU A 75 1.15 -18.04 -2.60
CA GLU A 75 1.08 -19.45 -2.99
C GLU A 75 0.83 -19.62 -4.50
N ILE A 76 -0.16 -18.91 -5.04
CA ILE A 76 -0.52 -18.99 -6.47
C ILE A 76 0.62 -18.46 -7.35
N ASP A 77 1.21 -17.34 -6.96
CA ASP A 77 2.29 -16.68 -7.71
C ASP A 77 3.65 -17.38 -7.50
N ARG A 78 3.73 -18.34 -6.57
CA ARG A 78 4.96 -19.04 -6.16
C ARG A 78 6.05 -18.07 -5.67
N ILE A 79 5.64 -17.03 -4.95
CA ILE A 79 6.51 -16.03 -4.34
C ILE A 79 6.37 -16.18 -2.82
N PRO A 80 7.32 -16.84 -2.12
CA PRO A 80 7.25 -16.97 -0.67
C PRO A 80 7.34 -15.58 -0.02
N ILE A 81 6.51 -15.36 0.98
CA ILE A 81 6.52 -14.18 1.84
C ILE A 81 6.79 -14.64 3.29
N GLU A 82 7.65 -13.91 4.00
CA GLU A 82 8.05 -14.18 5.40
C GLU A 82 7.37 -13.25 6.41
#